data_AF-A0A160VSL3-F1
#
_entry.id   AF-A0A160VSL3-F1
#
_cell.length_a   1.000
_cell.length_b   1.000
_cell.length_c   1.000
_cell.angle_alpha   90.00
_cell.angle_beta   90.00
_cell.angle_gamma   90.00
#
_symmetry.space_group_name_H-M   'P 1'
#
loop_
_entity.id
_entity.type
_entity.pdbx_description
1 polymer ?
#
loop_
_entity_poly.entity_id
_entity_poly.type
_entity_poly.pdbx_seq_one_letter_code
_entity_poly.pdbx_strand_id
1 'polypeptide(L)'
;MVEVEHWNTLRLRIYIGENDKWEGRPLYKVIVEKLREMGMAGATVYRGIYGFGKKSRVHSSDIIRLSTDLPIIIEVVDRGHKIEEAVKAIKPMIKDGMITVEPTIVLWVGTKEEVRKFEDDAVREG
;
A
#
# COMPACT_ATOMS: atom_id res chain seq x y z
N MET A 1 22.52 19.55 -10.21
CA MET A 1 21.30 19.06 -10.88
C MET A 1 21.04 17.70 -10.28
N VAL A 2 19.91 17.50 -9.57
CA VAL A 2 19.60 16.21 -8.94
C VAL A 2 18.89 15.38 -10.01
N GLU A 3 19.45 14.23 -10.38
CA GLU A 3 18.77 13.27 -11.25
C GLU A 3 17.49 12.81 -10.53
N VAL A 4 16.35 13.05 -11.17
CA VAL A 4 15.05 12.59 -10.70
C VAL A 4 14.74 11.33 -11.48
N GLU A 5 14.54 10.21 -10.80
CA GLU A 5 14.31 8.96 -11.54
C GLU A 5 12.92 8.95 -12.19
N HIS A 6 11.88 9.45 -11.51
CA HIS A 6 10.51 9.45 -12.05
C HIS A 6 9.68 10.66 -11.61
N TRP A 7 9.02 11.32 -12.57
CA TRP A 7 8.08 12.41 -12.31
C TRP A 7 6.61 11.95 -12.17
N ASN A 8 6.31 10.67 -12.45
CA ASN A 8 4.96 10.10 -12.45
C ASN A 8 4.84 8.82 -11.59
N THR A 9 5.32 8.89 -10.34
CA THR A 9 5.10 7.83 -9.34
C THR A 9 4.02 8.22 -8.34
N LEU A 10 3.27 7.23 -7.87
CA LEU A 10 2.27 7.38 -6.83
C LEU A 10 2.68 6.59 -5.60
N ARG A 11 2.42 7.15 -4.42
CA ARG A 11 2.46 6.45 -3.14
C ARG A 11 1.06 5.96 -2.81
N LEU A 12 0.89 4.65 -2.69
CA LEU A 12 -0.31 3.98 -2.21
C LEU A 12 -0.13 3.63 -0.74
N ARG A 13 -1.13 3.91 0.09
CA ARG A 13 -1.16 3.49 1.50
C ARG A 13 -2.47 2.77 1.80
N ILE A 14 -2.36 1.59 2.37
CA ILE A 14 -3.48 0.72 2.72
C ILE A 14 -3.52 0.58 4.23
N TYR A 15 -4.61 1.03 4.85
CA TYR A 15 -4.83 1.03 6.29
C TYR A 15 -5.85 -0.06 6.64
N ILE A 16 -5.44 -1.02 7.46
CA ILE A 16 -6.26 -2.16 7.92
C ILE A 16 -5.94 -2.47 9.39
N GLY A 17 -6.74 -3.33 10.02
CA GLY A 17 -6.44 -3.85 11.36
C GLY A 17 -5.41 -4.99 11.33
N GLU A 18 -4.60 -5.13 12.37
CA GLU A 18 -3.64 -6.23 12.53
C GLU A 18 -4.35 -7.60 12.59
N ASN A 19 -5.54 -7.63 13.17
CA ASN A 19 -6.35 -8.84 13.31
C ASN A 19 -7.25 -9.13 12.09
N ASP A 20 -7.24 -8.29 11.06
CA ASP A 20 -7.98 -8.57 9.83
C ASP A 20 -7.44 -9.82 9.14
N LYS A 21 -8.35 -10.64 8.60
CA LYS A 21 -8.02 -11.91 7.97
C LYS A 21 -8.65 -12.06 6.60
N TRP A 22 -7.92 -12.74 5.73
CA TRP A 22 -8.38 -13.23 4.44
C TRP A 22 -8.15 -14.74 4.39
N GLU A 23 -9.22 -15.53 4.21
CA GLU A 23 -9.15 -17.00 4.16
C GLU A 23 -8.36 -17.61 5.33
N GLY A 24 -8.57 -17.08 6.54
CA GLY A 24 -7.90 -17.53 7.76
C GLY A 24 -6.47 -17.02 7.98
N ARG A 25 -5.86 -16.35 6.99
CA ARG A 25 -4.51 -15.78 7.08
C ARG A 25 -4.56 -14.28 7.41
N PRO A 26 -3.53 -13.70 8.06
CA PRO A 26 -3.47 -12.26 8.32
C PRO A 26 -3.53 -11.46 7.02
N LEU A 27 -4.50 -10.55 6.90
CA LEU A 27 -4.82 -9.83 5.67
C LEU A 27 -3.60 -9.09 5.11
N TYR A 28 -2.82 -8.43 5.97
CA TYR A 28 -1.65 -7.68 5.52
C TYR A 28 -0.60 -8.56 4.84
N LYS A 29 -0.42 -9.80 5.31
CA LYS A 29 0.51 -10.75 4.70
C LYS A 29 0.03 -11.16 3.31
N VAL A 30 -1.26 -11.49 3.19
CA VAL A 30 -1.86 -11.87 1.90
C VAL A 30 -1.78 -10.73 0.89
N ILE A 31 -1.98 -9.48 1.33
CA ILE A 31 -1.82 -8.29 0.47
C ILE A 31 -0.37 -8.17 0.00
N VAL A 32 0.62 -8.26 0.90
CA VAL A 32 2.04 -8.15 0.53
C VAL A 32 2.47 -9.28 -0.41
N GLU A 33 2.03 -10.51 -0.17
CA GLU A 33 2.26 -11.65 -1.07
C GLU A 33 1.72 -11.36 -2.47
N LYS A 34 0.47 -10.88 -2.56
CA LYS A 34 -0.16 -10.57 -3.85
C LYS A 34 0.52 -9.41 -4.58
N LEU A 35 0.92 -8.35 -3.88
CA LEU A 35 1.69 -7.25 -4.46
C LEU A 35 3.05 -7.72 -5.00
N ARG A 36 3.69 -8.66 -4.30
CA ARG A 36 4.94 -9.27 -4.74
C ARG A 36 4.74 -10.13 -6.00
N GLU A 37 3.68 -10.93 -6.05
CA GLU A 37 3.31 -11.74 -7.23
C GLU A 37 3.01 -10.87 -8.46
N MET A 38 2.45 -9.69 -8.26
CA MET A 38 2.18 -8.70 -9.31
C MET A 38 3.44 -7.96 -9.80
N GLY A 39 4.61 -8.18 -9.20
CA GLY A 39 5.84 -7.51 -9.60
C GLY A 39 5.84 -6.00 -9.33
N MET A 40 5.21 -5.59 -8.23
CA MET A 40 5.32 -4.22 -7.72
C MET A 40 6.77 -3.92 -7.33
N ALA A 41 7.19 -2.67 -7.48
CA ALA A 41 8.54 -2.19 -7.15
C ALA A 41 8.99 -2.58 -5.73
N GLY A 42 8.08 -2.50 -4.77
CA GLY A 42 8.32 -2.88 -3.40
C GLY A 42 7.12 -2.53 -2.50
N ALA A 43 7.13 -3.05 -1.28
CA ALA A 43 6.14 -2.71 -0.27
C ALA A 43 6.80 -2.61 1.11
N THR A 44 6.40 -1.63 1.91
CA THR A 44 6.83 -1.45 3.30
C THR A 44 5.62 -1.56 4.20
N VAL A 45 5.74 -2.31 5.30
CA VAL A 45 4.66 -2.49 6.26
C VAL A 45 5.00 -1.80 7.57
N TYR A 46 4.10 -0.95 8.05
CA TYR A 46 4.18 -0.30 9.35
C TYR A 46 3.10 -0.86 10.27
N ARG A 47 3.41 -0.93 11.56
CA ARG A 47 2.44 -1.17 12.62
C ARG A 47 2.37 0.04 13.51
N GLY A 48 1.21 0.69 13.54
CA GLY A 48 0.97 1.77 14.47
C GLY A 48 0.80 1.24 15.89
N ILE A 49 1.15 2.07 16.86
CA ILE A 49 0.96 1.78 18.28
C ILE A 49 -0.49 1.99 18.74
N TYR A 50 -1.27 2.73 17.94
CA TYR A 50 -2.62 3.13 18.28
C TYR A 50 -3.37 3.67 17.05
N GLY A 51 -4.70 3.52 16.97
CA GLY A 51 -5.51 4.04 15.87
C GLY A 51 -7.02 3.91 16.07
N PHE A 52 -7.80 4.69 15.33
CA PHE A 52 -9.26 4.61 15.28
C PHE A 52 -9.77 4.73 13.85
N GLY A 53 -10.97 4.22 13.58
CA GLY A 53 -11.53 4.15 12.23
C GLY A 53 -13.02 3.81 12.24
N LYS A 54 -13.63 3.51 11.09
CA LYS A 54 -15.08 3.23 11.01
C LYS A 54 -15.50 2.04 11.89
N LYS A 55 -14.64 1.04 12.01
CA LYS A 55 -14.78 -0.12 12.90
C LYS A 55 -14.83 0.23 14.41
N SER A 56 -14.28 1.37 14.84
CA SER A 56 -14.29 1.77 16.27
C SER A 56 -15.64 2.32 16.75
N ARG A 57 -16.65 2.41 15.87
CA ARG A 57 -17.98 2.98 16.19
C ARG A 57 -19.12 1.97 16.32
N VAL A 58 -18.95 0.69 15.96
CA VAL A 58 -20.11 -0.19 15.72
C VAL A 58 -20.44 -1.13 16.89
N HIS A 59 -19.70 -1.11 18.01
CA HIS A 59 -20.03 -1.95 19.18
C HIS A 59 -20.29 -1.09 20.42
N SER A 60 -21.58 -0.82 20.60
CA SER A 60 -22.30 -0.25 21.75
C SER A 60 -22.37 1.28 21.85
N SER A 61 -23.53 1.70 22.36
CA SER A 61 -23.99 3.03 22.78
C SER A 61 -23.10 3.74 23.81
N ASP A 62 -21.84 3.35 23.95
CA ASP A 62 -20.95 3.85 24.98
C ASP A 62 -19.61 4.21 24.35
N ILE A 63 -19.27 5.49 24.46
CA ILE A 63 -17.91 6.02 24.67
C ILE A 63 -16.82 5.31 23.84
N ILE A 64 -16.45 5.92 22.72
CA ILE A 64 -15.20 5.74 21.95
C ILE A 64 -14.37 4.55 22.46
N ARG A 65 -14.73 3.34 22.04
CA ARG A 65 -13.90 2.16 22.32
C ARG A 65 -12.62 2.33 21.51
N LEU A 66 -11.56 2.70 22.23
CA LEU A 66 -10.21 2.62 21.72
C LEU A 66 -10.00 1.20 21.18
N SER A 67 -9.71 1.07 19.89
CA SER A 67 -9.49 -0.25 19.29
C SER A 67 -8.25 -0.89 19.93
N THR A 68 -8.39 -2.10 20.47
CA THR A 68 -7.23 -2.94 20.83
C THR A 68 -6.59 -3.57 19.59
N ASP A 69 -7.28 -3.52 18.45
CA ASP A 69 -6.74 -3.94 17.15
C ASP A 69 -5.84 -2.83 16.61
N LEU A 70 -4.54 -3.13 16.52
CA LEU A 70 -3.52 -2.18 16.09
C LEU A 70 -3.62 -1.91 14.58
N PRO A 71 -3.42 -0.66 14.13
CA PRO A 71 -3.45 -0.36 12.71
C PRO A 71 -2.18 -0.87 12.01
N ILE A 72 -2.38 -1.53 10.87
CA ILE A 72 -1.32 -1.88 9.92
C ILE A 72 -1.45 -0.98 8.69
N ILE A 73 -0.31 -0.45 8.25
CA ILE A 73 -0.22 0.38 7.04
C ILE A 73 0.71 -0.33 6.07
N ILE A 74 0.23 -0.63 4.87
CA ILE A 74 1.04 -1.15 3.77
C ILE A 74 1.25 -0.02 2.78
N GLU A 75 2.51 0.34 2.56
CA GLU A 75 2.92 1.43 1.69
C GLU A 75 3.64 0.88 0.47
N VAL A 76 3.24 1.35 -0.70
CA VAL A 76 3.80 0.97 -2.00
C VAL A 76 4.07 2.25 -2.76
N VAL A 77 5.23 2.35 -3.41
CA VAL A 77 5.54 3.43 -4.34
C VAL A 77 5.84 2.81 -5.69
N ASP A 78 5.04 3.14 -6.70
CA ASP A 78 5.20 2.62 -8.05
C ASP A 78 4.53 3.56 -9.06
N ARG A 79 4.58 3.20 -10.34
CA ARG A 79 3.91 3.91 -11.43
C ARG A 79 2.39 3.86 -11.29
N GLY A 80 1.71 4.90 -11.77
CA GLY A 80 0.26 5.04 -11.64
C GLY A 80 -0.55 3.85 -12.15
N HIS A 81 -0.23 3.29 -13.31
CA HIS A 81 -0.94 2.13 -13.87
C HIS A 81 -0.82 0.87 -12.99
N LYS A 82 0.39 0.58 -12.47
CA LYS A 82 0.60 -0.55 -11.55
C LYS A 82 -0.17 -0.37 -10.25
N ILE A 83 -0.21 0.86 -9.73
CA ILE A 83 -0.99 1.18 -8.53
C ILE A 83 -2.49 0.97 -8.78
N GLU A 84 -3.00 1.32 -9.95
CA GLU A 84 -4.40 1.09 -10.31
C GLU A 84 -4.73 -0.42 -10.37
N GLU A 85 -3.87 -1.23 -10.99
CA GLU A 85 -3.99 -2.69 -11.03
C GLU A 85 -3.95 -3.30 -9.63
N ALA A 86 -2.99 -2.85 -8.80
CA ALA A 86 -2.87 -3.28 -7.42
C ALA A 86 -4.15 -2.99 -6.63
N VAL A 87 -4.70 -1.77 -6.74
CA VAL A 87 -5.95 -1.40 -6.09
C VAL A 87 -7.11 -2.28 -6.54
N LYS A 88 -7.26 -2.56 -7.84
CA LYS A 88 -8.29 -3.48 -8.36
C LYS A 88 -8.17 -4.88 -7.74
N ALA A 89 -6.95 -5.37 -7.55
CA ALA A 89 -6.68 -6.71 -7.03
C ALA A 89 -6.89 -6.87 -5.52
N ILE A 90 -6.64 -5.82 -4.73
CA ILE A 90 -6.69 -5.86 -3.25
C ILE A 90 -7.99 -5.30 -2.67
N LYS A 91 -8.67 -4.39 -3.37
CA LYS A 91 -9.90 -3.75 -2.87
C LYS A 91 -10.98 -4.76 -2.46
N PRO A 92 -11.21 -5.88 -3.17
CA PRO A 92 -12.15 -6.91 -2.73
C PRO A 92 -11.78 -7.60 -1.41
N MET A 93 -10.49 -7.55 -1.02
CA MET A 93 -9.99 -8.18 0.20
C MET A 93 -10.20 -7.31 1.45
N ILE A 94 -10.39 -6.01 1.26
CA ILE A 94 -10.49 -5.01 2.32
C ILE A 94 -11.96 -4.73 2.60
N LYS A 95 -12.50 -5.34 3.66
CA LYS A 95 -13.91 -5.14 4.07
C LYS A 95 -14.13 -3.83 4.82
N ASP A 96 -13.18 -3.47 5.67
CA ASP A 96 -13.14 -2.22 6.42
C ASP A 96 -11.68 -1.76 6.47
N GLY A 97 -11.46 -0.45 6.37
CA GLY A 97 -10.13 0.13 6.17
C GLY A 97 -10.18 1.38 5.31
N MET A 98 -9.00 1.83 4.91
CA MET A 98 -8.84 3.01 4.05
C MET A 98 -7.72 2.75 3.05
N ILE A 99 -7.87 3.26 1.84
CA ILE A 99 -6.82 3.27 0.82
C ILE A 99 -6.64 4.72 0.39
N THR A 100 -5.41 5.23 0.44
CA THR A 100 -5.06 6.56 -0.06
C THR A 100 -4.01 6.45 -1.14
N VAL A 101 -4.01 7.42 -2.04
CA VAL A 101 -2.97 7.55 -3.07
C VAL A 101 -2.62 9.02 -3.24
N GLU A 102 -1.33 9.29 -3.39
CA GLU A 102 -0.82 10.64 -3.64
C GLU A 102 0.38 10.62 -4.58
N PRO A 103 0.60 11.67 -5.40
CA PRO A 103 1.82 11.80 -6.17
C PRO A 103 3.05 11.88 -5.27
N THR A 104 4.13 11.23 -5.68
CA THR A 104 5.43 11.31 -5.03
C THR A 104 6.54 11.24 -6.07
N ILE A 105 7.73 11.74 -5.74
CA ILE A 105 8.90 11.70 -6.64
C ILE A 105 9.93 10.77 -6.02
N VAL A 106 10.34 9.75 -6.77
CA VAL A 106 11.47 8.88 -6.41
C VAL A 106 12.75 9.52 -6.90
N LEU A 107 13.64 9.88 -5.96
CA LEU A 107 14.89 10.57 -6.27
C LEU A 107 16.07 9.62 -6.48
N TRP A 108 16.03 8.43 -5.92
CA TRP A 108 17.15 7.49 -5.98
C TRP A 108 16.74 6.07 -5.65
N VAL A 109 17.26 5.11 -6.41
CA VAL A 109 17.22 3.68 -6.08
C VAL A 109 18.64 3.13 -6.15
N GLY A 110 19.02 2.29 -5.17
CA GLY A 110 20.41 1.96 -4.88
C GLY A 110 21.17 1.12 -5.92
N THR A 111 20.54 0.72 -7.04
CA THR A 111 21.18 -0.12 -8.05
C THR A 111 20.84 0.31 -9.48
N LYS A 112 21.87 0.31 -10.35
CA LYS A 112 21.72 0.58 -11.80
C LYS A 112 20.76 -0.37 -12.52
N GLU A 113 20.47 -1.53 -11.94
CA GLU A 113 19.63 -2.58 -12.51
C GLU A 113 18.13 -2.32 -12.27
N GLU A 114 17.79 -1.71 -11.13
CA GLU A 114 16.44 -1.27 -10.81
C GLU A 114 16.07 -0.05 -11.65
N VAL A 115 16.98 0.93 -11.78
CA VAL A 115 16.82 2.10 -12.68
C VAL A 115 16.50 1.66 -14.10
N ARG A 116 17.19 0.64 -14.63
CA ARG A 116 17.02 0.15 -16.00
C ARG A 116 15.65 -0.48 -16.26
N LYS A 117 15.13 -1.29 -15.31
CA LYS A 117 13.75 -1.82 -15.39
C LYS A 117 12.71 -0.71 -15.41
N PHE A 118 13.01 0.40 -14.75
CA PHE A 118 12.16 1.57 -14.76
C PHE A 118 12.39 2.51 -15.96
N GLU A 119 13.51 2.46 -16.67
CA GLU A 119 13.68 3.23 -17.92
C GLU A 119 13.09 2.48 -19.13
N ASP A 120 13.31 1.17 -19.21
CA ASP A 120 12.90 0.34 -20.36
C ASP A 120 11.38 0.34 -20.59
N ASP A 121 10.58 0.40 -19.52
CA ASP A 121 9.11 0.47 -19.62
C ASP A 121 8.57 1.90 -19.78
N ALA A 122 9.40 2.95 -19.68
CA ALA A 122 8.97 4.33 -19.97
C ALA A 122 9.02 4.63 -21.48
N VAL A 123 9.88 3.91 -22.22
CA VAL A 123 10.02 4.00 -23.68
C VAL A 123 8.85 3.34 -24.43
N ARG A 124 8.09 2.44 -23.77
CA ARG A 124 6.95 1.74 -24.37
C ARG A 124 5.64 2.54 -24.45
N GLU A 125 5.57 3.71 -23.80
CA GLU A 125 4.42 4.63 -23.89
C GLU A 125 4.62 5.73 -24.96
N GLY A 126 5.65 5.62 -25.82
CA GLY A 126 5.96 6.54 -26.92
C GLY A 126 5.54 6.05 -28.30
#